data_AF-A0A6S5TTZ1-F1
#
_entry.id   AF-A0A6S5TTZ1-F1
#
_cell.length_a   1.000
_cell.length_b   1.000
_cell.length_c   1.000
_cell.angle_alpha   90.00
_cell.angle_beta   90.00
_cell.angle_gamma   90.00
#
_symmetry.space_group_name_H-M   'P 1'
#
loop_
_entity.id
_entity.type
_entity.pdbx_description
1 polymer ?
#
loop_
_entity_poly.entity_id
_entity_poly.type
_entity_poly.pdbx_seq_one_letter_code
_entity_poly.pdbx_strand_id
1 'polypeptide(L)'
;MSTHKHQWRTADPYDGGLHYCQKCDRWHQGERPEANDCPVSDAEHSAVAWLGQAGLYRTRLEAVQNGEQHLEPVSANQLFELARIHVREAGIHA
;
A
#
# COMPACT_ATOMS: atom_id res chain seq x y z
N MET A 1 5.11 -15.57 8.18
CA MET A 1 5.43 -14.14 7.93
C MET A 1 5.49 -13.97 6.42
N SER A 2 4.64 -13.13 5.84
CA SER A 2 4.72 -12.84 4.41
C SER A 2 6.00 -12.05 4.15
N THR A 3 6.93 -12.61 3.40
CA THR A 3 8.25 -12.03 3.13
C THR A 3 8.19 -11.26 1.82
N HIS A 4 7.88 -9.95 1.89
CA HIS A 4 7.79 -9.11 0.70
C HIS A 4 9.19 -8.65 0.26
N LYS A 5 9.42 -8.59 -1.06
CA LYS A 5 10.68 -8.05 -1.60
C LYS A 5 10.77 -6.55 -1.34
N HIS A 6 11.94 -6.02 -1.03
CA HIS A 6 12.12 -4.55 -1.04
C HIS A 6 12.09 -4.01 -2.48
N GLN A 7 11.58 -2.80 -2.65
CA GLN A 7 11.66 -2.04 -3.90
C GLN A 7 12.75 -1.00 -3.77
N TRP A 8 14.00 -1.44 -3.95
CA TRP A 8 15.17 -0.59 -3.81
C TRP A 8 15.28 0.43 -4.95
N ARG A 9 15.50 1.68 -4.57
CA ARG A 9 15.92 2.76 -5.46
C ARG A 9 17.28 3.29 -5.00
N THR A 10 18.20 3.44 -5.95
CA THR A 10 19.53 4.01 -5.69
C THR A 10 19.45 5.53 -5.84
N ALA A 11 19.80 6.28 -4.78
CA ALA A 11 19.82 7.73 -4.75
C ALA A 11 21.14 8.30 -5.28
N ASP A 12 22.26 7.69 -4.89
CA ASP A 12 23.61 8.06 -5.31
C ASP A 12 24.33 6.78 -5.76
N PRO A 13 24.89 6.71 -6.97
CA PRO A 13 25.63 5.54 -7.44
C PRO A 13 27.11 5.51 -7.03
N TYR A 14 27.67 6.60 -6.49
CA TYR A 14 29.08 6.67 -6.09
C TYR A 14 29.27 6.03 -4.69
N ASP A 15 30.46 5.50 -4.41
CA ASP A 15 30.83 4.83 -3.15
C ASP A 15 29.92 3.66 -2.72
N GLY A 16 29.59 2.76 -3.66
CA GLY A 16 28.72 1.59 -3.42
C GLY A 16 27.22 1.92 -3.40
N GLY A 17 26.89 3.21 -3.29
CA GLY A 17 25.59 3.79 -3.50
C GLY A 17 24.60 3.66 -2.35
N LEU A 18 23.76 4.69 -2.21
CA LEU A 18 22.71 4.75 -1.19
C LEU A 18 21.42 4.15 -1.77
N HIS A 19 20.95 3.04 -1.21
CA HIS A 19 19.72 2.36 -1.61
C HIS A 19 18.63 2.62 -0.58
N TYR A 20 17.44 3.02 -1.01
CA TYR A 20 16.28 3.15 -0.14
C TYR A 20 15.09 2.39 -0.72
N CYS A 21 14.34 1.71 0.13
CA CYS A 21 13.15 0.99 -0.26
C CYS A 21 11.99 1.97 -0.38
N GLN A 22 11.35 2.03 -1.55
CA GLN A 22 10.23 2.94 -1.79
C GLN A 22 8.97 2.57 -1.00
N LYS A 23 8.93 1.38 -0.38
CA LYS A 23 7.75 0.85 0.30
C LYS A 23 7.77 1.07 1.81
N CYS A 24 8.94 0.90 2.43
CA CYS A 24 9.08 0.94 3.89
C CYS A 24 10.13 1.94 4.39
N ASP A 25 10.65 2.79 3.49
CA ASP A 25 11.66 3.82 3.77
C ASP A 25 12.96 3.31 4.42
N ARG A 26 13.18 1.99 4.39
CA ARG A 26 14.45 1.38 4.83
C ARG A 26 15.55 1.85 3.89
N TRP A 27 16.69 2.25 4.45
CA TRP A 27 17.87 2.63 3.68
C TRP A 27 19.04 1.67 3.96
N HIS A 28 19.96 1.58 3.00
CA HIS A 28 21.16 0.78 3.05
C HIS A 28 22.28 1.45 2.25
N GLN A 29 23.50 1.46 2.79
CA GLN A 29 24.68 1.99 2.11
C GLN A 29 25.57 0.85 1.62
N GLY A 30 26.14 0.99 0.42
CA GLY A 30 26.99 -0.04 -0.17
C GLY A 30 26.18 -1.03 -1.01
N GLU A 31 26.58 -2.30 -1.05
CA GLU A 31 25.93 -3.29 -1.92
C GLU A 31 24.42 -3.40 -1.64
N ARG A 32 23.62 -3.48 -2.71
CA ARG A 32 22.16 -3.54 -2.61
C ARG A 32 21.73 -4.85 -1.93
N PRO A 33 20.96 -4.81 -0.82
CA PRO A 33 20.52 -6.02 -0.15
C PRO A 33 19.53 -6.82 -1.01
N GLU A 34 19.68 -8.15 -1.04
CA GLU A 34 18.70 -9.07 -1.65
C GLU A 34 17.61 -9.55 -0.67
N ALA A 35 17.50 -8.89 0.49
CA ALA A 35 16.57 -9.28 1.54
C ALA A 35 15.11 -9.20 1.07
N ASN A 36 14.32 -10.20 1.47
CA ASN A 36 12.88 -10.29 1.17
C ASN A 36 12.06 -10.09 2.45
N ASP A 37 12.49 -9.21 3.34
CA ASP A 37 11.88 -8.93 4.65
C ASP A 37 11.17 -7.57 4.69
N CYS A 38 10.66 -7.08 3.56
CA CYS A 38 9.92 -5.84 3.52
C CYS A 38 8.59 -6.01 4.28
N PRO A 39 8.28 -5.16 5.28
CA PRO A 39 7.02 -5.26 6.01
C PRO A 39 5.83 -4.74 5.21
N VAL A 40 6.07 -4.09 4.06
CA VAL A 40 5.03 -3.48 3.21
C VAL A 40 4.91 -4.27 1.92
N SER A 41 3.72 -4.77 1.66
CA SER A 41 3.39 -5.45 0.41
C SER A 41 3.25 -4.48 -0.76
N ASP A 42 3.32 -4.99 -2.00
CA ASP A 42 3.09 -4.16 -3.20
C ASP A 42 1.65 -3.60 -3.25
N ALA A 43 0.68 -4.36 -2.73
CA ALA A 43 -0.71 -3.94 -2.65
C ALA A 43 -0.87 -2.75 -1.69
N GLU A 44 -0.23 -2.79 -0.52
CA GLU A 44 -0.27 -1.69 0.44
C GLU A 44 0.47 -0.44 -0.08
N HIS A 45 1.60 -0.62 -0.76
CA HIS A 45 2.34 0.50 -1.34
C HIS A 45 1.58 1.21 -2.47
N SER A 46 0.79 0.45 -3.26
CA SER A 46 0.00 0.97 -4.37
C SER A 46 -1.44 1.33 -4.00
N ALA A 47 -1.83 1.16 -2.74
CA ALA A 47 -3.17 1.45 -2.26
C ALA A 47 -3.50 2.94 -2.39
N VAL A 48 -4.65 3.25 -3.01
CA VAL A 48 -5.17 4.62 -3.09
C VAL A 48 -6.28 4.86 -2.06
N ALA A 49 -6.84 3.79 -1.50
CA ALA A 49 -7.83 3.79 -0.43
C ALA A 49 -7.69 2.50 0.40
N TRP A 50 -8.37 2.45 1.53
CA TRP A 50 -8.41 1.31 2.43
C TRP A 50 -9.86 0.95 2.74
N LEU A 51 -10.23 -0.29 2.44
CA LEU A 51 -11.56 -0.80 2.73
C LEU A 51 -11.55 -1.45 4.11
N GLY A 52 -12.27 -0.85 5.04
CA GLY A 52 -12.60 -1.43 6.34
C GLY A 52 -14.03 -1.92 6.38
N GLN A 53 -14.43 -2.44 7.54
CA GLN A 53 -15.78 -2.97 7.76
C GLN A 53 -16.84 -1.87 7.71
N ALA A 54 -16.53 -0.66 8.19
CA ALA A 54 -17.48 0.45 8.19
C ALA A 54 -17.45 1.26 6.88
N GLY A 55 -16.44 1.06 6.02
CA GLY A 55 -16.39 1.68 4.70
C GLY A 55 -14.99 1.96 4.18
N LEU A 56 -14.92 2.90 3.24
CA LEU A 56 -13.68 3.31 2.58
C LEU A 56 -13.03 4.49 3.31
N TYR A 57 -11.73 4.37 3.53
CA TYR A 57 -10.89 5.40 4.14
C TYR A 57 -9.78 5.81 3.17
N ARG A 58 -9.32 7.06 3.31
CA ARG A 58 -8.25 7.59 2.47
C ARG A 58 -6.90 7.00 2.84
N THR A 59 -6.66 6.73 4.12
CA THR A 59 -5.38 6.20 4.62
C THR A 59 -5.58 5.04 5.59
N ARG A 60 -4.56 4.17 5.70
CA ARG A 60 -4.56 3.09 6.69
C ARG A 60 -4.66 3.63 8.12
N LEU A 61 -3.93 4.71 8.40
CA LEU A 61 -3.88 5.33 9.73
C LEU A 61 -5.26 5.83 10.14
N GLU A 62 -5.95 6.55 9.24
CA GLU A 62 -7.31 7.01 9.45
C GLU A 62 -8.26 5.85 9.78
N ALA A 63 -8.19 4.77 9.03
CA ALA A 63 -9.07 3.61 9.25
C ALA A 63 -8.81 2.95 10.62
N VAL A 64 -7.54 2.75 11.00
CA VAL A 64 -7.16 2.24 12.33
C VAL A 64 -7.64 3.18 13.45
N GLN A 65 -7.54 4.50 13.25
CA GLN A 65 -8.04 5.49 14.21
C GLN A 65 -9.56 5.42 14.39
N ASN A 66 -10.30 4.98 13.37
CA ASN A 66 -11.73 4.74 13.43
C ASN A 66 -12.10 3.35 13.99
N GLY A 67 -11.11 2.59 14.48
CA GLY A 67 -11.35 1.30 15.14
C GLY A 67 -11.43 0.10 14.19
N GLU A 68 -11.06 0.28 12.92
CA GLU A 68 -11.00 -0.82 11.98
C GLU A 68 -9.92 -1.83 12.37
N GLN A 69 -10.31 -3.10 12.48
CA GLN A 69 -9.38 -4.20 12.83
C GLN A 69 -8.84 -4.90 11.58
N HIS A 70 -9.62 -4.91 10.49
CA HIS A 70 -9.27 -5.53 9.23
C HIS A 70 -9.36 -4.48 8.13
N LEU A 71 -8.29 -4.34 7.37
CA LEU A 71 -8.17 -3.35 6.31
C LEU A 71 -7.62 -4.01 5.07
N GLU A 72 -8.35 -3.84 3.97
CA GLU A 72 -7.90 -4.30 2.66
C GLU A 72 -7.40 -3.10 1.84
N PRO A 73 -6.18 -3.16 1.30
CA PRO A 73 -5.69 -2.12 0.40
C PRO A 73 -6.49 -2.15 -0.90
N VAL A 74 -6.94 -0.98 -1.35
CA VAL A 74 -7.73 -0.82 -2.57
C VAL A 74 -6.91 -0.08 -3.63
N SER A 75 -6.71 -0.72 -4.78
CA SER A 75 -6.11 -0.10 -5.97
C SER A 75 -7.09 0.86 -6.66
N ALA A 76 -6.57 1.75 -7.51
CA ALA A 76 -7.41 2.70 -8.25
C ALA A 76 -8.51 2.01 -9.07
N ASN A 77 -8.18 0.89 -9.72
CA ASN A 77 -9.15 0.12 -10.51
C ASN A 77 -10.28 -0.44 -9.63
N GLN A 78 -9.93 -1.02 -8.48
CA GLN A 78 -10.92 -1.55 -7.53
C GLN A 78 -11.79 -0.42 -6.97
N LEU A 79 -11.22 0.75 -6.68
CA LEU A 79 -11.98 1.89 -6.19
C LEU A 79 -13.05 2.34 -7.22
N PHE A 80 -12.68 2.42 -8.50
CA PHE A 80 -13.64 2.75 -9.56
C PHE A 80 -14.72 1.68 -9.71
N GLU A 81 -14.38 0.41 -9.56
CA GLU A 81 -15.35 -0.68 -9.60
C GLU A 81 -16.35 -0.60 -8.44
N LEU A 82 -15.87 -0.39 -7.21
CA LEU A 82 -16.70 -0.17 -6.03
C LEU A 82 -17.65 1.01 -6.23
N ALA A 83 -17.14 2.14 -6.75
CA ALA A 83 -17.97 3.30 -7.03
C ALA A 83 -19.06 3.02 -8.07
N ARG A 84 -18.76 2.25 -9.14
CA ARG A 84 -19.75 1.87 -10.15
C ARG A 84 -20.83 0.96 -9.59
N ILE A 85 -20.47 0.00 -8.74
CA ILE A 85 -21.44 -0.90 -8.08
C ILE A 85 -22.37 -0.09 -7.20
N HIS A 86 -21.82 0.80 -6.37
CA HIS A 86 -22.61 1.63 -5.47
C HIS A 86 -23.64 2.50 -6.21
N VAL A 87 -23.26 3.11 -7.33
CA VAL A 87 -24.19 3.90 -8.17
C VAL A 87 -25.30 3.04 -8.75
N ARG A 88 -25.01 1.80 -9.14
CA ARG A 88 -26.02 0.87 -9.67
C ARG A 88 -27.02 0.44 -8.59
N GLU A 89 -26.53 0.11 -7.40
CA GLU A 89 -27.39 -0.28 -6.27
C GLU A 89 -28.29 0.89 -5.83
N ALA A 90 -27.75 2.11 -5.73
CA ALA A 90 -28.53 3.30 -5.42
C ALA A 90 -29.63 3.57 -6.46
N GLY A 91 -29.38 3.29 -7.74
CA GLY A 91 -30.37 3.44 -8.81
C GLY A 91 -31.44 2.34 -8.88
N ILE A 92 -31.21 1.17 -8.28
CA ILE A 92 -32.19 0.08 -8.18
C ILE A 92 -33.15 0.31 -6.99
N HIS A 93 -32.71 1.06 -5.97
CA HIS A 93 -33.49 1.37 -4.78
C HIS A 93 -34.14 2.77 -4.80
N ALA A 94 -34.07 3.50 -5.91
CA ALA A 94 -34.70 4.80 -6.13
C ALA A 94 -36.03 4.67 -6.90
#